data_AF-A0A4U5NZF4-F1
#
_entry.id   AF-A0A4U5NZF4-F1
#
_cell.length_a   1.000
_cell.length_b   1.000
_cell.length_c   1.000
_cell.angle_alpha   90.00
_cell.angle_beta   90.00
_cell.angle_gamma   90.00
#
_symmetry.space_group_name_H-M   'P 1'
#
loop_
_entity.id
_entity.type
_entity.pdbx_description
1 polymer ?
#
loop_
_entity_poly.entity_id
_entity_poly.type
_entity_poly.pdbx_seq_one_letter_code
_entity_poly.pdbx_strand_id
1 'polypeptide(L)'
;MPVISLKSSNSECSVDSLLTLAELFECKVVSRHCEDFLRNAPTSNITSAKKILICNCFKLYGLLLDLVYEMSIVELQKLPLESFSPFLNSLMSQKFSLVVYNLLLFAA
;
A
#
# COMPACT_ATOMS: atom_id res chain seq x y z
N MET A 1 22.34 -9.96 -15.01
CA MET A 1 21.51 -10.15 -13.79
C MET A 1 20.21 -10.79 -14.23
N PRO A 2 19.75 -11.89 -13.60
CA PRO A 2 18.51 -12.53 -13.99
C PRO A 2 17.33 -11.65 -13.58
N VAL A 3 16.47 -11.34 -14.54
CA VAL A 3 15.20 -10.63 -14.33
C VAL A 3 14.20 -11.68 -13.83
N ILE A 4 13.79 -11.60 -12.57
CA ILE A 4 12.76 -12.48 -12.02
C ILE A 4 11.43 -12.00 -12.62
N SER A 5 11.05 -12.60 -13.74
CA SER A 5 9.77 -12.31 -14.37
C SER A 5 8.67 -12.96 -13.54
N LEU A 6 7.93 -12.16 -12.77
CA LEU A 6 6.72 -12.58 -12.05
C LEU A 6 5.59 -12.87 -13.05
N LYS A 7 5.72 -13.98 -13.78
CA LYS A 7 4.68 -14.46 -14.69
C LYS A 7 3.83 -15.49 -13.95
N SER A 8 2.54 -15.19 -13.88
CA SER A 8 1.48 -16.05 -13.34
C SER A 8 1.45 -17.39 -14.06
N SER A 9 2.01 -18.43 -13.45
CA SER A 9 1.73 -19.82 -13.79
C SER A 9 1.86 -20.69 -12.55
N ASN A 10 0.74 -20.91 -11.86
CA ASN A 10 0.36 -22.02 -10.97
C ASN A 10 1.34 -22.56 -9.91
N SER A 11 2.42 -21.86 -9.60
CA SER A 11 3.09 -21.93 -8.30
C SER A 11 3.00 -20.53 -7.69
N GLU A 12 1.94 -20.29 -6.91
CA GLU A 12 1.53 -18.97 -6.43
C GLU A 12 2.51 -18.38 -5.40
N CYS A 13 3.69 -17.95 -5.86
CA CYS A 13 4.53 -17.05 -5.09
C CYS A 13 3.89 -15.65 -5.20
N SER A 14 3.02 -15.31 -4.26
CA SER A 14 2.41 -13.98 -4.21
C SER A 14 3.46 -12.93 -3.83
N VAL A 15 3.18 -11.66 -4.16
CA VAL A 15 4.01 -10.53 -3.69
C VAL A 15 4.20 -10.56 -2.18
N ASP A 16 3.18 -11.00 -1.45
CA ASP A 16 3.21 -11.11 0.02
C ASP A 16 4.28 -12.13 0.44
N SER A 17 4.31 -13.31 -0.20
CA SER A 17 5.33 -14.33 0.06
C SER A 17 6.73 -13.84 -0.28
N LEU A 18 6.90 -13.11 -1.38
CA LEU A 18 8.20 -12.54 -1.77
C LEU A 18 8.66 -11.46 -0.80
N LEU A 19 7.76 -10.61 -0.32
CA LEU A 19 8.07 -9.62 0.70
C LEU A 19 8.41 -10.28 2.04
N THR A 20 7.71 -11.34 2.44
CA THR A 20 8.07 -12.12 3.63
C THR A 20 9.47 -12.71 3.52
N LEU A 21 9.82 -13.30 2.36
CA LEU A 21 11.16 -13.83 2.13
C LEU A 21 12.20 -12.70 2.08
N ALA A 22 11.87 -11.56 1.47
CA ALA A 22 12.76 -10.41 1.41
C ALA A 22 13.06 -9.84 2.81
N GLU A 23 12.07 -9.78 3.71
CA GLU A 23 12.30 -9.40 5.10
C GLU A 23 13.14 -10.45 5.84
N LEU A 24 12.81 -11.74 5.69
CA LEU A 24 13.52 -12.83 6.35
C LEU A 24 15.01 -12.90 5.99
N PHE A 25 15.32 -12.66 4.71
CA PHE A 25 16.70 -12.68 4.19
C PHE A 25 17.32 -11.29 4.06
N GLU A 26 16.67 -10.25 4.59
CA GLU A 26 17.08 -8.83 4.47
C GLU A 26 17.42 -8.41 3.02
N CYS A 27 16.73 -9.00 2.04
CA CYS A 27 17.00 -8.79 0.63
C CYS A 27 16.34 -7.51 0.11
N LYS A 28 17.02 -6.38 0.32
CA LYS A 28 16.54 -5.05 -0.08
C LYS A 28 16.21 -4.92 -1.57
N VAL A 29 16.92 -5.66 -2.44
CA VAL A 29 16.66 -5.64 -3.89
C VAL A 29 15.29 -6.23 -4.22
N VAL A 30 14.92 -7.34 -3.58
CA VAL A 30 13.60 -7.96 -3.78
C VAL A 30 12.50 -7.10 -3.19
N SER A 31 12.72 -6.51 -2.01
CA SER A 31 11.77 -5.58 -1.39
C SER A 31 11.48 -4.38 -2.31
N ARG A 32 12.52 -3.74 -2.87
CA ARG A 32 12.36 -2.65 -3.86
C ARG A 32 11.61 -3.09 -5.12
N HIS A 33 11.94 -4.28 -5.64
CA HIS A 33 11.25 -4.80 -6.82
C HIS A 33 9.76 -5.05 -6.56
N CYS A 34 9.41 -5.54 -5.37
CA CYS A 34 8.02 -5.71 -4.96
C CYS A 34 7.31 -4.36 -4.80
N GLU A 35 7.98 -3.35 -4.23
CA GLU A 35 7.45 -1.99 -4.12
C GLU A 35 7.17 -1.37 -5.50
N ASP A 36 8.13 -1.48 -6.43
CA ASP A 36 7.96 -1.01 -7.82
C ASP A 36 6.81 -1.74 -8.53
N PHE A 37 6.70 -3.06 -8.32
CA PHE A 37 5.59 -3.83 -8.86
C PHE A 37 4.25 -3.36 -8.28
N LEU A 38 4.14 -3.18 -6.96
CA LEU A 38 2.93 -2.70 -6.31
C LEU A 38 2.53 -1.29 -6.78
N ARG A 39 3.50 -0.40 -6.99
CA ARG A 39 3.27 0.94 -7.53
C ARG A 39 2.64 0.90 -8.92
N ASN A 40 3.17 0.05 -9.80
CA ASN A 40 2.76 -0.02 -11.21
C ASN A 40 1.61 -1.01 -11.50
N ALA A 41 1.28 -1.91 -10.56
CA ALA A 41 0.26 -2.92 -10.79
C ALA A 41 -1.13 -2.29 -11.01
N PRO A 42 -1.87 -2.65 -12.06
CA PRO A 42 -3.22 -2.16 -12.27
C PRO A 42 -4.17 -2.69 -11.18
N THR A 43 -5.25 -1.95 -10.92
CA THR A 43 -6.26 -2.32 -9.91
C THR A 43 -6.98 -3.63 -10.24
N SER A 44 -6.98 -4.06 -11.50
CA SER A 44 -7.46 -5.38 -11.95
C SER A 44 -6.65 -6.54 -11.37
N ASN A 45 -5.36 -6.31 -11.07
CA ASN A 45 -4.46 -7.34 -10.54
C ASN A 45 -4.40 -7.27 -9.01
N ILE A 46 -4.25 -6.05 -8.48
CA ILE A 46 -4.19 -5.80 -7.03
C ILE A 46 -4.97 -4.53 -6.71
N THR A 47 -6.04 -4.68 -5.94
CA THR A 47 -6.86 -3.54 -5.51
C THR A 47 -6.06 -2.59 -4.63
N SER A 48 -6.38 -1.29 -4.68
CA SER A 48 -5.70 -0.28 -3.86
C SER A 48 -5.80 -0.58 -2.36
N ALA A 49 -6.93 -1.14 -1.91
CA ALA A 49 -7.12 -1.62 -0.55
C ALA A 49 -6.10 -2.71 -0.17
N LYS A 50 -5.92 -3.70 -1.06
CA LYS A 50 -4.92 -4.76 -0.86
C LYS A 50 -3.51 -4.17 -0.85
N LYS A 51 -3.18 -3.24 -1.75
CA LYS A 51 -1.88 -2.56 -1.74
C LYS A 51 -1.58 -1.85 -0.41
N ILE A 52 -2.55 -1.11 0.15
CA ILE A 52 -2.41 -0.45 1.46
C ILE A 52 -2.12 -1.47 2.56
N LEU A 53 -2.87 -2.58 2.60
CA LEU A 53 -2.64 -3.63 3.60
C LEU A 53 -1.23 -4.21 3.50
N ILE A 54 -0.78 -4.55 2.29
CA ILE A 54 0.58 -5.06 2.05
C ILE A 54 1.63 -4.04 2.51
N CYS A 55 1.50 -2.78 2.08
CA CYS A 55 2.45 -1.73 2.44
C CYS A 55 2.48 -1.47 3.95
N ASN A 56 1.34 -1.57 4.63
CA ASN A 56 1.24 -1.46 6.08
C ASN A 56 1.94 -2.63 6.79
N CYS A 57 1.73 -3.87 6.34
CA CYS A 57 2.35 -5.06 6.93
C CYS A 57 3.88 -5.07 6.77
N PHE A 58 4.37 -4.74 5.57
CA PHE A 58 5.79 -4.77 5.22
C PHE A 58 6.49 -3.41 5.34
N LYS A 59 5.84 -2.44 6.00
CA LYS A 59 6.40 -1.10 6.31
C LYS A 59 6.95 -0.36 5.09
N LEU A 60 6.30 -0.51 3.93
CA LEU A 60 6.62 0.20 2.69
C LEU A 60 6.06 1.63 2.75
N TYR A 61 6.56 2.44 3.68
CA TYR A 61 5.91 3.70 4.09
C TYR A 61 5.83 4.75 2.97
N GLY A 62 6.81 4.79 2.07
CA GLY A 62 6.79 5.71 0.92
C GLY A 62 5.60 5.44 0.02
N LEU A 63 5.47 4.20 -0.45
CA LEU A 63 4.32 3.77 -1.25
C LEU A 63 3.00 3.84 -0.47
N LEU A 64 3.00 3.53 0.82
CA LEU A 64 1.80 3.64 1.67
C LEU A 64 1.28 5.08 1.70
N LEU A 65 2.16 6.06 1.85
CA LEU A 65 1.80 7.48 1.87
C LEU A 65 1.18 7.87 0.53
N ASP A 66 1.85 7.55 -0.59
CA ASP A 66 1.35 7.85 -1.94
C ASP A 66 -0.07 7.27 -2.14
N LEU A 67 -0.28 6.00 -1.80
CA LEU A 67 -1.57 5.33 -1.93
C LEU A 67 -2.66 5.95 -1.06
N VAL A 68 -2.34 6.29 0.19
CA VAL A 68 -3.31 6.95 1.09
C VAL A 68 -3.70 8.32 0.55
N TYR A 69 -2.76 9.09 -0.02
CA TYR A 69 -3.05 10.41 -0.59
C TYR A 69 -3.83 10.34 -1.91
N GLU A 70 -3.60 9.35 -2.75
CA GLU A 70 -4.34 9.16 -4.02
C GLU A 70 -5.77 8.62 -3.80
N MET A 71 -5.99 7.77 -2.80
CA MET A 71 -7.28 7.10 -2.59
C MET A 71 -8.39 8.07 -2.14
N SER A 72 -9.64 7.84 -2.55
CA SER A 72 -10.75 8.66 -2.04
C SER A 72 -11.04 8.38 -0.56
N ILE A 73 -11.60 9.36 0.15
CA ILE A 73 -12.02 9.23 1.55
C ILE A 73 -13.03 8.09 1.72
N VAL A 74 -13.95 7.95 0.77
CA VAL A 74 -15.01 6.93 0.78
C VAL A 74 -14.42 5.53 0.67
N GLU A 75 -13.35 5.36 -0.12
CA GLU A 75 -12.64 4.07 -0.22
C GLU A 75 -11.80 3.79 1.02
N LEU A 76 -11.14 4.81 1.57
CA LEU A 76 -10.35 4.71 2.80
C LEU A 76 -11.24 4.27 3.98
N GLN A 77 -12.47 4.77 4.08
CA GLN A 77 -13.44 4.37 5.11
C GLN A 77 -13.92 2.92 4.98
N LYS A 78 -13.83 2.31 3.79
CA LYS A 78 -14.23 0.92 3.56
C LYS A 78 -13.15 -0.08 3.97
N LEU A 79 -11.96 0.39 4.34
CA LEU A 79 -10.88 -0.50 4.73
C LEU A 79 -11.11 -1.09 6.13
N PRO A 80 -10.69 -2.34 6.38
CA PRO A 80 -10.80 -2.96 7.69
C PRO A 80 -9.80 -2.33 8.68
N LEU A 81 -10.31 -1.40 9.51
CA LEU A 81 -9.54 -0.58 10.46
C LEU A 81 -8.81 -1.40 11.55
N GLU A 82 -9.25 -2.63 11.81
CA GLU A 82 -8.76 -3.48 12.91
C GLU A 82 -7.29 -3.92 12.77
N SER A 83 -6.68 -3.73 11.59
CA SER A 83 -5.34 -4.24 11.26
C SER A 83 -4.30 -3.15 10.99
N PHE A 84 -4.64 -1.88 11.21
CA PHE A 84 -3.80 -0.76 10.80
C PHE A 84 -2.72 -0.43 11.81
N SER A 85 -1.51 -0.18 11.31
CA SER A 85 -0.42 0.32 12.14
C SER A 85 -0.76 1.72 12.67
N PRO A 86 -0.15 2.14 13.80
CA PRO A 86 -0.29 3.51 14.29
C PRO A 86 0.05 4.57 13.23
N PHE A 87 1.01 4.27 12.35
CA PHE A 87 1.39 5.14 11.25
C PHE A 87 0.26 5.33 10.24
N LEU A 88 -0.35 4.24 9.78
CA LEU A 88 -1.49 4.31 8.86
C LEU A 88 -2.68 5.04 9.49
N ASN A 89 -2.99 4.77 10.77
CA ASN A 89 -4.04 5.49 11.49
C ASN A 89 -3.77 7.00 11.58
N SER A 90 -2.50 7.38 11.83
CA SER A 90 -2.09 8.78 11.85
C SER A 90 -2.26 9.44 10.47
N LEU A 91 -1.82 8.79 9.39
CA LEU A 91 -1.99 9.28 8.03
C LEU A 91 -3.47 9.47 7.64
N MET A 92 -4.29 8.48 7.98
CA MET A 92 -5.73 8.52 7.73
C MET A 92 -6.36 9.71 8.44
N SER A 93 -6.08 9.87 9.74
CA SER A 93 -6.54 11.00 10.54
C SER A 93 -6.16 12.35 9.93
N GLN A 94 -4.89 12.52 9.55
CA GLN A 94 -4.40 13.74 8.89
C GLN A 94 -5.16 14.03 7.59
N LYS A 95 -5.37 13.01 6.76
CA LYS A 95 -6.09 13.16 5.49
C LYS A 95 -7.56 13.54 5.72
N PHE A 96 -8.24 12.92 6.68
CA PHE A 96 -9.61 13.28 7.03
C PHE A 96 -9.70 14.73 7.54
N SER A 97 -8.78 15.15 8.43
CA SER A 97 -8.75 16.51 8.95
C SER A 97 -8.54 17.54 7.86
N LEU A 98 -7.60 17.32 6.92
CA LEU A 98 -7.34 18.24 5.81
C LEU A 98 -8.59 18.49 4.96
N VAL A 99 -9.41 17.46 4.75
CA VAL A 99 -10.63 17.61 3.95
C VAL A 99 -11.69 18.41 4.70
N VAL A 100 -11.84 18.17 5.99
CA VAL A 100 -12.77 18.94 6.85
C VAL A 100 -12.39 20.42 6.86
N TYR A 101 -11.11 20.74 7.02
CA TYR A 101 -10.63 22.12 6.99
C TYR A 101 -10.87 22.80 5.64
N ASN A 102 -10.61 22.10 4.52
CA ASN A 102 -10.89 22.65 3.20
C ASN A 102 -12.39 22.94 3.03
N LEU A 103 -13.27 22.02 3.42
CA LEU A 103 -14.72 22.25 3.33
C LEU A 103 -15.18 23.48 4.15
N LEU A 104 -14.64 23.66 5.36
CA LEU A 104 -14.97 24.82 6.20
C LEU A 104 -14.48 26.14 5.58
N LEU A 105 -13.30 26.14 4.95
CA LEU A 105 -12.75 27.34 4.31
C LEU A 105 -13.56 27.78 3.08
N PHE A 106 -14.10 26.84 2.30
CA PHE A 106 -14.92 27.14 1.13
C PHE A 106 -16.40 27.42 1.44
N ALA A 107 -16.85 27.14 2.67
CA ALA A 107 -18.22 27.38 3.11
C ALA A 107 -18.41 28.71 3.89
N ALA A 108 -17.32 29.44 4.16
CA ALA A 108 -17.28 30.73 4.84
C ALA A 108 -17.07 31.88 3.83
#